data_AF-A0A9X3PUA6-F1
#
_entry.id   AF-A0A9X3PUA6-F1
#
_cell.length_a   1.000
_cell.length_b   1.000
_cell.length_c   1.000
_cell.angle_alpha   90.00
_cell.angle_beta   90.00
_cell.angle_gamma   90.00
#
_symmetry.space_group_name_H-M   'P 1'
#
loop_
_entity.id
_entity.type
_entity.pdbx_description
1 polymer ?
#
loop_
_entity_poly.entity_id
_entity_poly.type
_entity_poly.pdbx_seq_one_letter_code
_entity_poly.pdbx_strand_id
1 'polypeptide(L)' 'RGVEDETLACGTGSIASALVASLVTKVESPVMLLPQSGLPLTVHFASRGDSFTDVYLQGDARAVYEGRMLPDAWR' A
#
# COMPACT_ATOMS: atom_id res chain seq x y z
N ARG A 1 3.49 1.02 -15.97
CA ARG A 1 4.70 0.17 -15.93
C ARG A 1 5.85 1.09 -16.24
N GLY A 2 6.53 1.61 -15.22
CA GLY A 2 7.47 2.73 -15.33
C GLY A 2 8.40 2.77 -14.12
N VAL A 3 8.83 1.59 -13.69
CA VAL A 3 9.86 1.36 -12.68
C VAL A 3 10.73 0.26 -13.28
N GLU A 4 11.80 0.65 -13.95
CA GLU A 4 12.82 -0.31 -14.45
C GLU A 4 13.77 -0.73 -13.31
N ASP A 5 13.62 -0.08 -12.15
CA ASP A 5 14.35 -0.31 -10.92
C ASP A 5 13.41 -0.85 -9.80
N GLU A 6 14.00 -1.29 -8.68
CA GLU A 6 13.27 -1.86 -7.55
C GLU A 6 12.33 -0.83 -6.89
N THR A 7 11.08 -1.21 -6.65
CA THR A 7 10.10 -0.36 -5.97
C THR A 7 10.23 -0.50 -4.46
N LEU A 8 10.92 0.45 -3.82
CA LEU A 8 11.23 0.44 -2.38
C LEU A 8 9.98 0.42 -1.45
N ALA A 9 8.81 0.83 -1.95
CA ALA A 9 7.54 0.81 -1.22
C ALA A 9 6.37 0.43 -2.15
N CYS A 10 6.37 -0.82 -2.66
CA CYS A 10 5.28 -1.29 -3.50
C CYS A 10 4.00 -1.54 -2.67
N GLY A 11 3.02 -0.65 -2.76
CA GLY A 11 1.75 -0.78 -2.03
C GLY A 11 0.98 -2.06 -2.37
N THR A 12 0.90 -2.44 -3.65
CA THR A 12 0.23 -3.67 -4.09
C THR A 12 0.91 -4.92 -3.53
N GLY A 13 2.25 -4.97 -3.55
CA GLY A 13 3.01 -6.08 -2.96
C GLY A 13 2.84 -6.16 -1.45
N SER A 14 2.75 -5.02 -0.77
CA SER A 14 2.51 -4.95 0.68
C SER A 14 1.13 -5.51 1.06
N ILE A 15 0.08 -5.14 0.32
CA ILE A 15 -1.27 -5.70 0.51
C ILE A 15 -1.26 -7.21 0.28
N ALA A 16 -0.72 -7.67 -0.86
CA ALA A 16 -0.69 -9.09 -1.17
C ALA A 16 0.04 -9.91 -0.09
N SER A 17 1.18 -9.40 0.40
CA SER A 17 1.96 -10.04 1.47
C SER A 17 1.17 -10.15 2.77
N ALA A 18 0.44 -9.10 3.17
CA ALA A 18 -0.39 -9.11 4.36
C ALA A 18 -1.53 -10.14 4.27
N LEU A 19 -2.21 -10.23 3.12
CA LEU A 19 -3.30 -11.19 2.90
C LEU A 19 -2.78 -12.62 2.90
N VAL A 20 -1.65 -12.88 2.24
CA VAL A 20 -1.01 -14.21 2.26
C VAL A 20 -0.56 -14.60 3.67
N ALA A 21 0.03 -13.67 4.43
CA ALA A 21 0.38 -13.92 5.83
C ALA A 21 -0.88 -14.26 6.64
N SER A 22 -2.00 -13.57 6.43
CA SER A 22 -3.26 -13.90 7.09
C SER A 22 -3.73 -15.32 6.80
N LEU A 23 -3.61 -15.78 5.55
CA LEU A 23 -4.00 -17.14 5.15
C LEU A 23 -3.07 -18.21 5.74
N VAL A 24 -1.75 -18.00 5.65
CA VAL A 24 -0.72 -19.00 5.94
C VAL A 24 -0.35 -19.02 7.43
N THR A 25 -0.17 -17.86 8.04
CA THR A 25 0.32 -17.73 9.42
C THR A 25 -0.75 -17.20 10.39
N LYS A 26 -1.99 -17.00 9.92
CA LYS A 26 -3.12 -16.56 10.74
C LYS A 26 -2.91 -15.21 11.43
N VAL A 27 -2.14 -14.31 10.81
CA VAL A 27 -2.10 -12.91 11.27
C VAL A 27 -3.42 -12.22 10.97
N GLU A 28 -3.88 -11.42 11.92
CA GLU A 28 -5.13 -10.68 11.80
C GLU A 28 -4.88 -9.22 11.42
N SER A 29 -5.88 -8.60 10.82
CA SER A 29 -5.87 -7.17 10.51
C SER A 29 -5.94 -6.33 11.80
N PRO A 30 -5.20 -5.21 11.89
CA PRO A 30 -4.30 -4.67 10.88
C PRO A 30 -2.91 -5.34 10.89
N VAL A 31 -2.30 -5.49 9.71
CA VAL A 31 -0.95 -6.04 9.54
C VAL A 31 0.04 -4.93 9.20
N MET A 32 1.06 -4.76 10.04
CA MET A 32 2.18 -3.85 9.77
C MET A 32 3.26 -4.55 8.95
N LEU A 33 3.77 -3.89 7.92
CA LEU A 33 4.90 -4.33 7.11
C LEU A 33 5.99 -3.25 7.11
N LEU A 34 7.25 -3.68 7.06
CA LEU A 34 8.39 -2.80 6.89
C LEU A 34 8.97 -3.00 5.47
N PRO A 35 8.59 -2.16 4.49
CA PRO A 35 9.18 -2.20 3.16
C PRO A 35 10.62 -1.67 3.18
N GLN A 36 11.37 -1.88 2.10
CA GLN A 36 12.76 -1.43 2.00
C GLN A 36 12.94 0.09 2.09
N SER A 37 11.90 0.87 1.82
CA SER A 37 11.92 2.32 2.05
C SER A 37 12.15 2.71 3.52
N GLY A 38 11.99 1.76 4.47
CA GLY A 38 12.14 1.99 5.90
C GLY A 38 10.94 2.69 6.55
N LEU A 39 9.92 3.07 5.77
CA LEU A 39 8.68 3.67 6.28
C LEU A 39 7.62 2.58 6.47
N PRO A 40 7.11 2.36 7.69
CA PRO A 40 6.10 1.34 7.94
C PRO A 40 4.83 1.57 7.12
N LEU A 41 4.27 0.47 6.61
CA LEU A 41 2.97 0.42 5.97
C LEU A 41 2.05 -0.46 6.81
N THR A 42 0.78 -0.08 6.91
CA THR A 42 -0.25 -0.85 7.61
C THR A 42 -1.34 -1.25 6.63
N VAL A 43 -1.62 -2.55 6.52
CA VAL A 43 -2.70 -3.08 5.68
C VAL A 43 -3.86 -3.45 6.58
N HIS A 44 -5.02 -2.91 6.25
CA HIS A 44 -6.29 -3.24 6.88
C HIS A 44 -7.12 -4.08 5.92
N PHE A 45 -7.85 -5.03 6.47
CA PHE A 45 -8.82 -5.85 5.75
C PHE A 45 -9.81 -6.49 6.72
N ALA A 46 -10.94 -6.94 6.20
CA ALA A 46 -11.85 -7.86 6.87
C ALA A 46 -11.75 -9.24 6.20
N SER A 47 -11.59 -10.30 7.00
CA SER A 47 -11.61 -11.68 6.52
C SER A 47 -13.04 -12.23 6.58
N ARG A 48 -13.51 -12.81 5.48
CA ARG A 48 -14.81 -13.50 5.37
C ARG A 48 -14.62 -14.82 4.64
N GLY A 49 -14.35 -15.87 5.41
CA GLY A 49 -14.07 -17.20 4.87
C GLY A 49 -12.86 -17.17 3.94
N ASP A 50 -13.07 -17.44 2.66
CA ASP A 50 -12.03 -17.48 1.63
C ASP A 50 -11.83 -16.13 0.91
N SER A 51 -12.43 -15.05 1.42
CA SER A 51 -12.38 -13.73 0.81
C SER A 51 -11.94 -12.63 1.77
N PHE A 52 -11.37 -11.56 1.20
CA PHE A 52 -11.01 -10.35 1.92
C PHE A 52 -11.81 -9.16 1.39
N THR A 53 -12.37 -8.36 2.29
CA THR A 53 -13.11 -7.13 1.98
C THR A 53 -12.50 -5.94 2.71
N ASP A 54 -12.94 -4.73 2.34
CA ASP A 54 -12.55 -3.48 3.00
C ASP A 54 -11.02 -3.32 3.10
N VAL A 55 -10.34 -3.65 2.00
CA VAL A 55 -8.88 -3.65 1.94
C VAL A 55 -8.38 -2.23 1.69
N TYR A 56 -7.59 -1.69 2.61
CA TYR A 56 -6.93 -0.41 2.43
C TYR A 56 -5.51 -0.41 3.02
N LEU A 57 -4.65 0.42 2.42
CA LEU A 57 -3.26 0.60 2.81
C LEU A 57 -3.12 1.97 3.45
N GLN A 58 -2.56 2.00 4.66
CA GLN A 58 -2.19 3.20 5.38
C GLN A 58 -0.67 3.32 5.42
N GLY A 59 -0.15 4.54 5.25
CA GLY A 59 1.26 4.85 5.34
C GLY A 59 1.48 6.35 5.55
N ASP A 60 2.72 6.72 5.83
CA ASP A 60 3.13 8.13 5.91
C ASP A 60 2.93 8.81 4.55
N ALA A 61 2.32 9.99 4.57
CA ALA A 61 2.10 10.81 3.38
C ALA A 61 2.49 12.26 3.70
N ARG A 62 3.38 12.83 2.90
CA ARG A 62 3.90 14.19 3.08
C ARG A 62 3.74 14.98 1.79
N ALA A 63 3.13 16.16 1.89
CA ALA A 63 3.19 17.14 0.83
C ALA A 63 4.61 17.72 0.79
N VAL A 64 5.41 17.33 -0.20
CA VAL A 64 6.79 17.80 -0.38
C VAL A 64 6.91 18.93 -1.40
N TYR A 65 5.85 19.16 -2.18
CA TYR A 65 5.79 20.20 -3.19
C TYR A 65 4.33 20.55 -3.50
N GLU A 66 4.09 21.78 -3.95
CA GLU A 66 2.81 22.24 -4.48
C GLU A 66 3.00 22.76 -5.90
N GLY A 67 2.16 22.29 -6.83
CA GLY A 67 2.17 22.72 -8.23
C GLY A 67 0.86 23.39 -8.63
N ARG A 68 0.95 24.45 -9.44
CA ARG A 68 -0.22 25.11 -10.04
C ARG A 68 -0.31 24.77 -11.52
N MET A 69 -1.42 24.18 -11.96
CA MET A 69 -1.72 24.01 -13.38
C MET A 69 -2.21 25.34 -13.97
N LEU A 70 -1.66 25.72 -15.13
CA LEU A 70 -2.11 26.90 -15.87
C LEU A 70 -3.37 26.57 -16.70
N PRO A 71 -4.25 27.56 -16.98
CA PRO A 71 -5.51 27.33 -17.69
C PRO A 71 -5.41 26.67 -19.07
N ASP A 72 -4.24 26.72 -19.70
CA ASP A 72 -3.99 26.18 -21.05
C ASP A 72 -3.34 24.79 -21.01
N ALA A 73 -2.97 24.25 -19.84
CA ALA A 73 -2.26 22.97 -19.70
C ALA A 73 -3.14 21.71 -19.88
N TRP A 74 -4.46 21.90 -19.94
CA TRP A 74 -5.49 20.85 -20.01
C TRP A 74 -6.52 21.08 -21.14
N ARG A 75 -6.26 22.08 -22.00
CA ARG A 75 -7.02 22.29 -23.23
C ARG A 75 -6.43 21.47 -24.37
#